data_AF-A0A2V5W7G2-F1
#
_entry.id   AF-A0A2V5W7G2-F1
#
_cell.length_a   1.000
_cell.length_b   1.000
_cell.length_c   1.000
_cell.angle_alpha   90.00
_cell.angle_beta   90.00
_cell.angle_gamma   90.00
#
_symmetry.space_group_name_H-M   'P 1'
#
loop_
_entity.id
_entity.type
_entity.pdbx_description
1 polymer ?
#
loop_
_entity_poly.entity_id
_entity_poly.type
_entity_poly.pdbx_seq_one_letter_code
_entity_poly.pdbx_strand_id
1 'polypeptide(L)'
;MPCNPRSQAPAWERTCLRTSIRATHARSKLYQLLDEAADSHEPIKITGKRANGVLIAEEDWRSIQETLYLLSVPGMRESIRKGMKEP
;
A
#
# COMPACT_ATOMS: atom_id res chain seq x y z
N MET A 1 -5.81 2.89 -19.94
CA MET A 1 -4.45 2.40 -20.22
C MET A 1 -4.20 1.25 -19.25
N PRO A 2 -4.23 -0.01 -19.70
CA PRO A 2 -3.89 -1.14 -18.83
C PRO A 2 -2.39 -1.11 -18.51
N CYS A 3 -2.03 -1.50 -17.28
CA CYS A 3 -0.64 -1.63 -16.84
C CYS A 3 0.11 -2.60 -17.76
N ASN A 4 1.19 -2.12 -18.39
CA ASN A 4 2.14 -2.95 -19.12
C ASN A 4 3.25 -3.38 -18.14
N PRO A 5 3.41 -4.68 -17.83
CA PRO A 5 4.41 -5.12 -16.87
C PRO A 5 5.78 -5.09 -17.53
N ARG A 6 6.62 -4.12 -17.16
CA ARG A 6 8.06 -4.20 -17.44
C ARG A 6 8.63 -5.38 -16.64
N SER A 7 9.29 -6.30 -17.33
CA SER A 7 9.75 -7.60 -16.83
C SER A 7 10.80 -7.55 -15.69
N GLN A 8 11.18 -6.37 -15.20
CA GLN A 8 12.20 -6.18 -14.15
C GLN A 8 11.74 -5.24 -13.01
N ALA A 9 10.44 -5.18 -12.78
CA ALA A 9 9.82 -4.45 -11.68
C ALA A 9 9.94 -5.21 -10.34
N PRO A 10 10.38 -4.59 -9.23
CA PRO A 10 10.40 -5.20 -7.90
C PRO A 10 9.00 -5.63 -7.44
N ALA A 11 8.89 -6.59 -6.52
CA ALA A 11 7.61 -7.24 -6.16
C ALA A 11 6.49 -6.27 -5.72
N TRP A 12 6.81 -5.10 -5.19
CA TRP A 12 5.84 -4.07 -4.83
C TRP A 12 5.28 -3.26 -6.02
N GLU A 13 5.91 -3.32 -7.19
CA GLU A 13 5.33 -2.83 -8.46
C GLU A 13 4.38 -3.87 -9.10
N ARG A 14 4.37 -5.11 -8.58
CA ARG A 14 3.44 -6.17 -8.99
C ARG A 14 2.12 -6.13 -8.20
N THR A 15 2.06 -5.34 -7.13
CA THR A 15 0.80 -4.98 -6.49
C THR A 15 0.05 -4.10 -7.47
N CYS A 16 -0.85 -4.69 -8.25
CA CYS A 16 -1.80 -3.92 -9.04
C CYS A 16 -2.59 -3.06 -8.06
N LEU A 17 -2.22 -1.79 -7.93
CA LEU A 17 -3.08 -0.75 -7.37
C LEU A 17 -4.40 -0.84 -8.15
N ARG A 18 -5.38 -1.51 -7.53
CA ARG A 18 -6.60 -2.00 -8.21
C ARG A 18 -7.34 -0.87 -8.91
N THR A 19 -7.24 0.34 -8.37
CA THR A 19 -7.93 1.52 -8.87
C THR A 19 -6.94 2.68 -9.03
N SER A 20 -6.80 3.17 -10.27
CA SER A 20 -6.09 4.40 -10.60
C SER A 20 -7.10 5.44 -11.08
N ILE A 21 -7.22 6.55 -10.34
CA ILE A 21 -8.17 7.63 -10.60
C ILE A 21 -7.44 8.96 -10.84
N ARG A 22 -7.99 9.84 -11.69
CA ARG A 22 -7.44 11.19 -11.88
C ARG A 22 -7.74 12.07 -10.68
N ALA A 23 -6.81 12.93 -10.29
CA ALA A 23 -6.96 13.85 -9.16
C ALA A 23 -8.23 14.72 -9.23
N THR A 24 -8.60 15.18 -10.44
CA THR A 24 -9.84 15.96 -10.64
C THR A 24 -11.10 15.15 -10.31
N HIS A 25 -11.12 13.85 -10.62
CA HIS A 25 -12.24 12.96 -10.31
C HIS A 25 -12.22 12.52 -8.84
N ALA A 26 -11.03 12.32 -8.27
CA ALA A 26 -10.88 12.00 -6.85
C ALA A 26 -11.41 13.11 -5.95
N ARG A 27 -11.23 14.38 -6.34
CA ARG A 27 -11.72 15.54 -5.57
C ARG A 27 -13.24 15.50 -5.32
N SER A 28 -14.04 15.16 -6.33
CA SER A 28 -15.50 15.11 -6.18
C SER A 28 -16.01 13.84 -5.50
N LYS A 29 -15.16 12.81 -5.38
CA LYS A 29 -15.49 11.50 -4.81
C LYS A 29 -14.71 11.17 -3.54
N LEU A 30 -14.07 12.17 -2.92
CA LEU A 30 -13.09 11.93 -1.86
C LEU A 30 -13.67 11.11 -0.69
N TYR A 31 -14.89 11.43 -0.24
CA TYR A 31 -15.55 10.69 0.84
C TYR A 31 -15.79 9.22 0.47
N GLN A 32 -16.31 8.95 -0.73
CA GLN A 32 -16.50 7.57 -1.20
C GLN A 32 -15.18 6.79 -1.30
N LEU A 33 -14.10 7.46 -1.70
CA LEU A 33 -12.77 6.85 -1.80
C LEU A 33 -12.17 6.55 -0.42
N LEU A 34 -12.50 7.34 0.61
CA LEU A 34 -12.09 7.07 1.99
C LEU A 34 -12.79 5.80 2.50
N ASP A 35 -14.11 5.70 2.29
CA ASP A 35 -14.88 4.51 2.67
C ASP A 35 -14.38 3.27 1.90
N GLU A 36 -14.15 3.38 0.58
CA GLU A 36 -13.63 2.27 -0.22
C GLU A 36 -12.23 1.82 0.24
N ALA A 37 -11.34 2.76 0.58
CA ALA A 37 -10.01 2.44 1.07
C ALA A 37 -10.08 1.74 2.43
N ALA A 38 -10.95 2.19 3.33
CA ALA A 38 -11.15 1.59 4.65
C ALA A 38 -11.77 0.17 4.55
N ASP A 39 -12.81 -0.01 3.73
CA ASP A 39 -13.53 -1.27 3.64
C ASP A 39 -12.75 -2.36 2.89
N SER A 40 -12.03 -1.96 1.84
CA SER A 40 -11.34 -2.92 0.99
C SER A 40 -9.90 -3.21 1.39
N HIS A 41 -9.32 -2.42 2.29
CA HIS A 41 -7.91 -2.52 2.71
C HIS A 41 -6.93 -2.53 1.53
N GLU A 42 -7.30 -1.84 0.43
CA GLU A 42 -6.54 -1.82 -0.81
C GLU A 42 -6.11 -0.39 -1.15
N PRO A 43 -4.83 -0.16 -1.47
CA PRO A 43 -4.34 1.17 -1.81
C PRO A 43 -4.91 1.69 -3.13
N ILE A 44 -5.36 2.95 -3.15
CA ILE A 44 -5.93 3.62 -4.32
C ILE A 44 -4.93 4.63 -4.88
N LYS A 45 -4.58 4.51 -6.16
CA LYS A 45 -3.65 5.45 -6.81
C LYS A 45 -4.39 6.67 -7.35
N ILE A 46 -3.96 7.86 -6.93
CA ILE A 46 -4.46 9.13 -7.46
C ILE A 46 -3.41 9.72 -8.40
N THR A 47 -3.78 9.91 -9.66
CA THR A 47 -2.89 10.45 -10.71
C THR A 47 -3.20 11.92 -10.97
N GLY A 48 -2.22 12.79 -10.72
CA GLY A 48 -2.30 14.22 -11.00
C GLY A 48 -1.48 14.61 -12.23
N LYS A 49 -1.67 15.84 -12.72
CA LYS A 49 -0.84 16.38 -13.80
C LYS A 49 0.62 16.62 -13.38
N ARG A 50 0.86 16.92 -12.10
CA ARG A 50 2.19 17.28 -11.55
C ARG A 50 2.79 16.19 -10.68
N ALA A 51 1.96 15.48 -9.94
CA ALA A 51 2.38 14.46 -8.98
C ALA A 51 1.30 13.39 -8.85
N ASN A 52 1.70 12.22 -8.39
CA ASN A 52 0.81 11.13 -8.02
C ASN A 52 0.79 10.99 -6.50
N GLY A 53 -0.33 10.51 -5.96
CA GLY A 53 -0.48 10.14 -4.56
C GLY A 53 -1.08 8.75 -4.43
N VAL A 54 -0.99 8.18 -3.24
CA VAL A 54 -1.66 6.93 -2.88
C VAL A 54 -2.51 7.21 -1.66
N LEU A 55 -3.78 6.81 -1.72
CA LEU A 55 -4.69 6.81 -0.59
C LEU A 55 -4.71 5.40 0.01
N ILE A 56 -4.57 5.33 1.33
CA ILE A 56 -4.59 4.11 2.13
C ILE A 56 -5.46 4.35 3.35
N ALA A 57 -6.06 3.27 3.87
CA ALA A 57 -6.74 3.34 5.16
C ALA A 57 -5.75 3.68 6.26
N GLU A 58 -6.26 4.34 7.30
CA GLU A 58 -5.45 4.76 8.45
C GLU A 58 -4.91 3.55 9.23
N GLU A 59 -5.75 2.53 9.42
CA GLU A 59 -5.39 1.27 10.07
C GLU A 59 -4.29 0.51 9.30
N ASP A 60 -4.41 0.45 7.97
CA ASP A 60 -3.39 -0.18 7.12
C ASP A 60 -2.06 0.57 7.22
N TRP A 61 -2.10 1.90 7.24
CA TRP A 61 -0.90 2.71 7.43
C TRP A 61 -0.21 2.41 8.76
N ARG A 62 -0.98 2.31 9.85
CA ARG A 62 -0.43 1.93 11.16
C ARG A 62 0.20 0.54 11.12
N SER A 63 -0.49 -0.44 10.54
CA SER A 63 0.00 -1.82 10.42
C SER A 63 1.32 -1.90 9.62
N ILE A 64 1.44 -1.10 8.55
CA ILE A 64 2.68 -0.97 7.78
C ILE A 64 3.79 -0.36 8.65
N GLN A 65 3.51 0.71 9.39
CA GLN A 65 4.50 1.35 10.26
C GLN A 65 4.97 0.42 11.38
N GLU A 66 4.08 -0.33 12.01
CA GLU A 66 4.41 -1.32 13.04
C GLU A 66 5.31 -2.42 12.48
N THR A 67 4.95 -2.96 11.31
CA THR A 67 5.77 -3.99 10.65
C THR A 67 7.15 -3.47 10.30
N LEU A 68 7.24 -2.28 9.71
CA LEU A 68 8.53 -1.64 9.38
C LEU A 68 9.36 -1.37 10.63
N TYR A 69 8.72 -0.94 11.73
CA TYR A 69 9.37 -0.74 13.01
C TYR A 69 9.98 -2.05 13.53
N LEU A 70 9.21 -3.13 13.60
CA LEU A 70 9.70 -4.44 14.04
C LEU A 70 10.86 -4.96 13.18
N LEU A 71 10.81 -4.76 11.86
CA LEU A 71 11.88 -5.16 10.95
C LEU A 71 13.13 -4.27 11.03
N SER A 72 12.99 -3.03 11.48
CA SER A 72 14.10 -2.08 11.62
C SER A 72 14.98 -2.35 12.83
N VAL A 73 14.47 -3.08 13.84
CA VAL A 73 15.24 -3.44 15.04
C VAL A 73 16.27 -4.54 14.69
N PRO A 74 17.58 -4.26 14.79
CA PRO A 74 18.62 -5.25 14.48
C PRO A 74 18.48 -6.49 15.36
N GLY A 75 18.50 -7.69 14.77
CA GLY A 75 18.34 -8.96 15.50
C GLY A 75 16.89 -9.38 15.78
N MET A 76 15.90 -8.51 15.54
CA MET A 76 14.48 -8.82 15.79
C MET A 76 13.94 -9.81 14.77
N ARG A 77 14.30 -9.67 13.49
CA ARG A 77 13.89 -10.59 12.43
C ARG A 77 14.32 -12.03 12.70
N GLU A 78 15.53 -12.19 13.24
CA GLU A 78 16.13 -13.47 13.63
C GLU A 78 15.40 -14.07 14.83
N SER A 79 15.02 -13.24 15.82
CA SER A 79 14.25 -13.68 16.99
C SER A 79 12.85 -14.20 16.63
N ILE A 80 12.13 -13.52 15.72
CA ILE A 80 10.81 -13.96 15.23
C ILE A 80 10.94 -15.27 14.44
N ARG A 81 11.95 -15.40 13.57
CA ARG A 81 12.19 -16.64 12.82
C ARG A 81 12.56 -17.82 13.71
N LYS A 82 13.21 -17.57 14.86
CA LYS A 82 13.54 -18.61 15.84
C LYS A 82 12.28 -19.03 16.60
N GLY A 83 11.49 -18.07 17.11
CA GLY A 83 10.24 -18.36 17.83
C GLY A 83 9.18 -19.08 16.98
N MET A 84 9.10 -18.82 15.67
CA MET A 84 8.22 -19.59 14.77
C MET A 84 8.70 -21.04 14.51
N LYS A 85 9.91 -21.41 14.93
CA LYS A 85 10.48 -22.76 14.77
C LYS A 85 10.51 -23.56 16.08
N GLU A 86 10.25 -22.93 17.22
CA GLU A 86 10.01 -23.66 18.46
C GLU A 86 8.62 -24.35 18.37
N PRO A 87 8.52 -25.66 18.73
CA PRO A 87 7.34 -26.49 18.51
C PRO A 87 6.13 -26.16 19.41
#